data_AF-A0A368V910-F1
#
_entry.id   AF-A0A368V910-F1
#
_cell.length_a   1.000
_cell.length_b   1.000
_cell.length_c   1.000
_cell.angle_alpha   90.00
_cell.angle_beta   90.00
_cell.angle_gamma   90.00
#
_symmetry.space_group_name_H-M   'P 1'
#
loop_
_entity.id
_entity.type
_entity.pdbx_description
1 polymer ?
#
loop_
_entity_poly.entity_id
_entity_poly.type
_entity_poly.pdbx_seq_one_letter_code
_entity_poly.pdbx_strand_id
1 'polypeptide(L)'
;MDFALQISELLGGLGQFIFGLVAVALSILAFVKKRSDIFRSELAKSQFLEMGSIRSKLSEIFFDIHYVAQFKGQLDMMEWSLDDFRNECPEQWQQFTRYQENSLDLFYKFMTPEYYLFPKWVSAEKVVAHFEEMKKFAPFTIYATGSNTFEDIQSYQTKIIDFIKYLDVGLSKHA
;
A
#
# COMPACT_ATOMS: atom_id res chain seq x y z
N MET A 1 -23.94 45.16 -54.47
CA MET A 1 -24.66 44.45 -53.38
C MET A 1 -24.10 43.04 -53.18
N ASP A 2 -23.83 42.30 -54.26
CA ASP A 2 -23.33 40.90 -54.19
C ASP A 2 -21.97 40.70 -53.50
N PHE A 3 -21.01 41.61 -53.65
CA PHE A 3 -19.68 41.45 -53.05
C PHE A 3 -19.70 41.51 -51.52
N ALA A 4 -20.56 42.35 -50.94
CA ALA A 4 -20.73 42.44 -49.49
C ALA A 4 -21.44 41.21 -48.92
N LEU A 5 -22.40 40.63 -49.66
CA LEU A 5 -23.07 39.37 -49.32
C LEU A 5 -22.10 38.19 -49.35
N GLN A 6 -21.26 38.08 -50.39
CA GLN A 6 -20.25 37.02 -50.50
C GLN A 6 -19.19 37.08 -49.38
N ILE A 7 -18.71 38.28 -49.03
CA ILE A 7 -17.77 38.45 -47.91
C ILE A 7 -18.43 38.12 -46.56
N SER A 8 -19.69 38.51 -46.39
CA SER A 8 -20.47 38.17 -45.19
C SER A 8 -20.68 36.66 -45.03
N GLU A 9 -21.01 35.94 -46.11
CA GLU A 9 -21.15 34.48 -46.07
C GLU A 9 -19.81 33.77 -45.81
N LEU A 10 -18.73 34.24 -46.44
CA LEU A 10 -17.39 33.69 -46.23
C LEU A 10 -16.91 33.91 -44.78
N LEU A 11 -17.12 35.11 -44.22
CA LEU A 11 -16.80 35.43 -42.82
C LEU A 11 -17.70 34.66 -41.84
N GLY A 12 -18.98 34.46 -42.18
CA GLY A 12 -19.91 33.64 -41.40
C GLY A 12 -19.48 32.17 -41.33
N GLY A 13 -19.09 31.59 -42.47
CA GLY A 13 -18.58 30.21 -42.56
C GLY A 13 -17.23 30.03 -41.84
N LEU A 14 -16.30 30.97 -42.00
CA LEU A 14 -15.03 30.99 -41.26
C LEU A 14 -15.25 31.12 -39.75
N GLY A 15 -16.16 31.99 -39.33
CA GLY A 15 -16.56 32.14 -37.93
C GLY A 15 -17.11 30.84 -37.35
N GLN A 16 -18.08 30.21 -38.02
CA GLN A 16 -18.66 28.93 -37.59
C GLN A 16 -17.60 27.81 -37.52
N PHE A 17 -16.67 27.75 -38.46
CA PHE A 17 -15.58 26.77 -38.44
C PHE A 17 -14.64 26.97 -37.24
N ILE A 18 -14.23 28.21 -36.96
CA ILE A 18 -13.38 28.53 -35.80
C ILE A 18 -14.11 28.25 -34.48
N PHE A 19 -15.37 28.64 -34.35
CA PHE A 19 -16.19 28.32 -33.18
C PHE A 19 -16.37 26.80 -33.02
N GLY A 20 -16.52 26.05 -34.11
CA GLY A 20 -16.53 24.59 -34.11
C GLY A 20 -15.24 23.98 -33.57
N LEU A 21 -14.07 24.48 -34.03
CA LEU A 21 -12.77 24.02 -33.52
C LEU A 21 -12.57 24.35 -32.04
N VAL A 22 -12.97 25.54 -31.59
CA VAL A 22 -12.92 25.93 -30.18
C VAL A 22 -13.85 25.05 -29.34
N ALA A 23 -15.05 24.75 -29.82
CA ALA A 23 -16.00 23.87 -29.14
C ALA A 23 -15.46 22.43 -29.01
N VAL A 24 -14.80 21.91 -30.05
CA VAL A 24 -14.13 20.60 -29.99
C VAL A 24 -12.97 20.63 -28.98
N ALA A 25 -12.12 21.65 -29.02
CA ALA A 25 -11.01 21.79 -28.08
C ALA A 25 -11.49 21.88 -26.62
N LEU A 26 -12.54 22.66 -26.35
CA LEU A 26 -13.16 22.77 -25.03
C LEU A 26 -13.80 21.45 -24.58
N SER A 27 -14.41 20.70 -25.49
CA SER A 27 -15.01 19.38 -25.20
C SER A 27 -13.94 18.35 -24.84
N ILE A 28 -12.82 18.33 -25.57
CA ILE A 28 -11.67 17.48 -25.26
C ILE A 28 -11.09 17.85 -23.89
N LEU A 29 -10.88 19.14 -23.63
CA LEU A 29 -10.37 19.62 -22.34
C LEU A 29 -11.31 19.23 -21.19
N ALA A 30 -12.62 19.41 -21.35
CA ALA A 30 -13.62 19.03 -20.36
C ALA A 30 -13.63 17.52 -20.11
N PHE A 31 -13.51 16.71 -21.16
CA PHE A 31 -13.43 15.25 -21.06
C PHE A 31 -12.15 14.79 -20.32
N VAL A 32 -10.99 15.35 -20.69
CA VAL A 32 -9.71 15.05 -20.04
C VAL A 32 -9.75 15.45 -18.56
N LYS A 33 -10.27 16.64 -18.26
CA LYS A 33 -10.42 17.10 -16.87
C LYS A 33 -11.33 16.19 -16.05
N LYS A 34 -12.52 15.84 -16.57
CA LYS A 34 -13.45 14.92 -15.91
C LYS A 34 -12.84 13.55 -15.65
N ARG A 35 -12.13 12.98 -16.63
CA ARG A 35 -11.40 11.72 -16.48
C ARG A 35 -10.32 11.84 -15.40
N SER A 36 -9.51 12.88 -15.43
CA SER A 36 -8.49 13.15 -14.41
C SER A 36 -9.09 13.23 -13.01
N ASP A 37 -10.23 13.92 -12.84
CA ASP A 37 -10.89 14.04 -11.55
C ASP A 37 -11.41 12.69 -11.03
N ILE A 38 -12.00 11.86 -11.91
CA ILE A 38 -12.40 10.49 -11.56
C ILE A 38 -11.19 9.65 -11.16
N PHE A 39 -10.10 9.68 -11.94
CA PHE A 39 -8.88 8.94 -11.61
C PHE A 39 -8.28 9.38 -10.28
N ARG A 40 -8.26 10.68 -9.99
CA ARG A 40 -7.78 11.19 -8.68
C ARG A 40 -8.64 10.69 -7.53
N SER A 41 -9.97 10.65 -7.72
CA SER A 41 -10.88 10.14 -6.69
C SER A 41 -10.69 8.64 -6.44
N GLU A 42 -10.60 7.83 -7.51
CA GLU A 42 -10.40 6.38 -7.39
C GLU A 42 -9.01 6.04 -6.84
N LEU A 43 -7.98 6.80 -7.24
CA LEU A 43 -6.64 6.65 -6.68
C LEU A 43 -6.64 6.98 -5.19
N ALA A 44 -7.23 8.10 -4.77
CA ALA A 44 -7.31 8.48 -3.37
C ALA A 44 -8.03 7.42 -2.53
N LYS A 45 -9.16 6.88 -3.04
CA LYS A 45 -9.87 5.77 -2.41
C LYS A 45 -9.00 4.52 -2.29
N SER A 46 -8.29 4.16 -3.36
CA SER A 46 -7.40 3.00 -3.36
C SER A 46 -6.24 3.16 -2.38
N GLN A 47 -5.64 4.36 -2.33
CA GLN A 47 -4.59 4.69 -1.36
C GLN A 47 -5.10 4.60 0.08
N PHE A 48 -6.33 5.08 0.35
CA PHE A 48 -6.94 4.96 1.67
C PHE A 48 -7.17 3.49 2.09
N LEU A 49 -7.76 2.68 1.19
CA LEU A 49 -7.98 1.26 1.42
C LEU A 49 -6.66 0.51 1.62
N GLU A 50 -5.64 0.83 0.84
CA GLU A 50 -4.31 0.26 0.98
C GLU A 50 -3.72 0.59 2.36
N MET A 51 -3.82 1.84 2.82
CA MET A 51 -3.30 2.22 4.13
C MET A 51 -4.05 1.51 5.27
N GLY A 52 -5.37 1.33 5.12
CA GLY A 52 -6.16 0.50 6.03
C GLY A 52 -5.71 -0.96 6.04
N SER A 53 -5.45 -1.54 4.87
CA SER A 53 -4.93 -2.91 4.73
C SER A 53 -3.57 -3.08 5.40
N ILE A 54 -2.62 -2.17 5.11
CA ILE A 54 -1.28 -2.17 5.71
C ILE A 54 -1.37 -2.10 7.23
N ARG A 55 -2.21 -1.18 7.76
CA ARG A 55 -2.44 -1.03 9.20
C ARG A 55 -3.00 -2.31 9.82
N SER A 56 -3.93 -3.00 9.15
CA SER A 56 -4.47 -4.29 9.62
C SER A 56 -3.37 -5.36 9.68
N LYS A 57 -2.60 -5.51 8.60
CA LYS A 57 -1.50 -6.50 8.52
C LYS A 57 -0.43 -6.25 9.57
N LEU A 58 -0.06 -4.99 9.80
CA LEU A 58 0.85 -4.63 10.89
C LEU A 58 0.32 -5.07 12.26
N SER A 59 -0.99 -4.93 12.50
CA SER A 59 -1.60 -5.38 13.75
C SER A 59 -1.52 -6.90 13.89
N GLU A 60 -1.82 -7.65 12.82
CA GLU A 60 -1.70 -9.11 12.81
C GLU A 60 -0.26 -9.57 13.04
N ILE A 61 0.72 -8.96 12.36
CA ILE A 61 2.15 -9.25 12.55
C ILE A 61 2.58 -8.97 13.99
N PHE A 62 2.13 -7.85 14.58
CA PHE A 62 2.45 -7.51 15.97
C PHE A 62 2.05 -8.61 16.95
N PHE A 63 0.85 -9.20 16.77
CA PHE A 63 0.39 -10.30 17.60
C PHE A 63 1.14 -11.59 17.26
N ASP A 64 1.24 -11.94 15.98
CA ASP A 64 1.73 -13.24 15.56
C ASP A 64 3.23 -13.43 15.83
N ILE A 65 4.04 -12.37 15.69
CA ILE A 65 5.48 -12.47 15.91
C ILE A 65 5.84 -12.91 17.34
N HIS A 66 5.04 -12.51 18.32
CA HIS A 66 5.25 -12.89 19.72
C HIS A 66 5.24 -14.41 19.90
N TYR A 67 4.34 -15.10 19.19
CA TYR A 67 4.17 -16.54 19.25
C TYR A 67 5.13 -17.25 18.30
N VAL A 68 5.25 -16.78 17.06
CA VAL A 68 6.11 -17.39 16.03
C VAL A 68 7.58 -17.45 16.47
N ALA A 69 8.06 -16.45 17.20
CA ALA A 69 9.41 -16.46 17.76
C ALA A 69 9.68 -17.64 18.70
N GLN A 70 8.66 -18.21 19.33
CA GLN A 70 8.80 -19.33 20.27
C GLN A 70 8.72 -20.70 19.57
N PHE A 71 8.15 -20.76 18.36
CA PHE A 71 7.92 -22.02 17.65
C PHE A 71 9.22 -22.75 17.30
N LYS A 72 10.33 -22.03 17.07
CA LYS A 72 11.65 -22.65 16.89
C LYS A 72 12.05 -23.47 18.12
N GLY A 73 11.91 -22.90 19.32
CA GLY A 73 12.21 -23.61 20.56
C GLY A 73 11.33 -24.84 20.75
N GLN A 74 10.04 -24.73 20.39
CA GLN A 74 9.12 -25.87 20.43
C GLN A 74 9.55 -26.99 19.46
N LEU A 75 9.87 -26.66 18.21
CA LEU A 75 10.36 -27.62 17.21
C LEU A 75 11.64 -28.31 17.69
N ASP A 76 12.60 -27.53 18.19
CA ASP A 76 13.88 -28.04 18.67
C ASP A 76 13.71 -28.98 19.88
N MET A 77 12.80 -28.66 20.82
CA MET A 77 12.53 -29.49 22.01
C MET A 77 11.79 -30.79 21.69
N MET A 78 10.90 -30.76 20.70
CA MET A 78 10.09 -31.92 20.31
C MET A 78 10.78 -32.78 19.23
N GLU A 79 11.94 -32.34 18.75
CA GLU A 79 12.64 -32.91 17.59
C GLU A 79 11.73 -33.03 16.36
N TRP A 80 10.81 -32.07 16.21
CA TRP A 80 9.81 -32.07 15.13
C TRP A 80 10.35 -31.43 13.86
N SER A 81 9.99 -32.02 12.72
CA SER A 81 10.09 -31.35 11.43
C SER A 81 8.98 -30.30 11.26
N LEU A 82 9.09 -29.46 10.22
CA LEU A 82 8.01 -28.53 9.87
C LEU A 82 6.71 -29.25 9.47
N ASP A 83 6.83 -30.43 8.85
CA ASP A 83 5.67 -31.24 8.48
C ASP A 83 4.98 -31.83 9.73
N ASP A 84 5.76 -32.27 10.71
CA ASP A 84 5.21 -32.72 12.00
C ASP A 84 4.49 -31.57 12.69
N PHE A 85 5.11 -30.39 12.78
CA PHE A 85 4.49 -29.22 13.38
C PHE A 85 3.21 -28.77 12.67
N ARG A 86 3.18 -28.85 11.33
CA ARG A 86 1.97 -28.56 10.55
C ARG A 86 0.82 -29.52 10.87
N ASN A 87 1.13 -30.80 11.10
CA ASN A 87 0.14 -31.84 11.36
C ASN A 87 -0.33 -31.83 12.82
N GLU A 88 0.60 -31.69 13.76
CA GLU A 88 0.34 -31.76 15.21
C GLU A 88 -0.17 -30.42 15.78
N CYS A 89 0.18 -29.29 15.16
CA CYS A 89 -0.14 -27.94 15.61
C CYS A 89 -0.74 -27.07 14.48
N PRO A 90 -1.90 -27.45 13.92
CA PRO A 90 -2.47 -26.80 12.74
C PRO A 90 -2.85 -25.33 12.95
N GLU A 91 -3.26 -24.94 14.16
CA GLU A 91 -3.59 -23.54 14.48
C GLU A 91 -2.34 -22.66 14.52
N GLN A 92 -1.26 -23.14 15.14
CA GLN A 92 0.03 -22.46 15.16
C GLN A 92 0.64 -22.39 13.75
N TRP A 93 0.43 -23.42 12.93
CA TRP A 93 0.82 -23.40 11.53
C TRP A 93 0.07 -22.33 10.74
N GLN A 94 -1.25 -22.20 10.94
CA GLN A 94 -2.03 -21.12 10.32
C GLN A 94 -1.55 -19.74 10.80
N GLN A 95 -1.22 -19.59 12.08
CA GLN A 95 -0.66 -18.36 12.63
C GLN A 95 0.69 -18.01 11.98
N PHE A 96 1.59 -18.99 11.88
CA PHE A 96 2.87 -18.82 11.17
C PHE A 96 2.65 -18.44 9.70
N THR A 97 1.73 -19.11 9.01
CA THR A 97 1.42 -18.83 7.60
C THR A 97 0.94 -17.39 7.42
N ARG A 98 0.00 -16.94 8.25
CA ARG A 98 -0.50 -15.55 8.23
C ARG A 98 0.62 -14.54 8.51
N TYR A 99 1.45 -14.80 9.52
CA TYR A 99 2.62 -13.97 9.81
C TYR A 99 3.55 -13.86 8.60
N GLN A 100 3.88 -15.00 7.96
CA GLN A 100 4.79 -15.05 6.83
C GLN A 100 4.22 -14.30 5.62
N GLU A 101 2.97 -14.55 5.26
CA GLU A 101 2.29 -13.92 4.13
C GLU A 101 2.17 -12.40 4.31
N ASN A 102 1.72 -11.96 5.48
CA ASN A 102 1.60 -10.54 5.78
C ASN A 102 2.96 -9.84 5.81
N SER A 103 3.95 -10.45 6.44
CA SER A 103 5.31 -9.89 6.52
C SER A 103 5.93 -9.78 5.14
N LEU A 104 5.78 -10.79 4.27
CA LEU A 104 6.28 -10.75 2.90
C LEU A 104 5.58 -9.66 2.06
N ASP A 105 4.25 -9.57 2.13
CA ASP A 105 3.51 -8.53 1.40
C ASP A 105 3.97 -7.13 1.79
N LEU A 106 4.06 -6.86 3.11
CA LEU A 106 4.52 -5.56 3.61
C LEU A 106 6.00 -5.32 3.29
N PHE A 107 6.85 -6.35 3.36
CA PHE A 107 8.26 -6.24 3.04
C PHE A 107 8.48 -5.74 1.62
N TYR A 108 7.76 -6.31 0.63
CA TYR A 108 7.88 -5.85 -0.75
C TYR A 108 7.34 -4.44 -0.97
N LYS A 109 6.25 -4.07 -0.28
CA LYS A 109 5.71 -2.70 -0.33
C LYS A 109 6.68 -1.69 0.26
N PHE A 110 7.27 -1.98 1.42
CA PHE A 110 8.17 -1.06 2.12
C PHE A 110 9.58 -1.02 1.54
N MET A 111 10.01 -2.06 0.82
CA MET A 111 11.23 -2.04 0.00
C MET A 111 11.20 -0.94 -1.06
N THR A 112 9.99 -0.51 -1.48
CA THR A 112 9.80 0.54 -2.48
C THR A 112 9.16 1.77 -1.82
N PRO A 113 9.95 2.76 -1.35
CA PRO A 113 9.41 3.94 -0.65
C PRO A 113 8.47 4.79 -1.51
N GLU A 114 8.54 4.63 -2.83
CA GLU A 114 7.66 5.27 -3.83
C GLU A 114 6.54 4.33 -4.33
N TYR A 115 6.19 3.28 -3.57
CA TYR A 115 5.07 2.41 -3.92
C TYR A 115 3.83 3.26 -4.21
N TYR A 116 3.26 3.05 -5.40
CA TYR A 116 2.29 3.98 -6.02
C TYR A 116 0.99 4.18 -5.21
N LEU A 117 0.69 3.27 -4.28
CA LEU A 117 -0.45 3.38 -3.37
C LEU A 117 -0.10 4.03 -2.02
N PHE A 118 1.15 4.41 -1.77
CA PHE A 118 1.45 5.33 -0.68
C PHE A 118 0.92 6.72 -1.02
N PRO A 119 -0.03 7.27 -0.24
CA PRO A 119 -0.44 8.65 -0.41
C PRO A 119 0.70 9.58 0.00
N LYS A 120 0.70 10.80 -0.55
CA LYS A 120 1.77 11.79 -0.33
C LYS A 120 2.03 12.17 1.14
N TRP A 121 1.07 11.93 2.02
CA TRP A 121 1.21 12.21 3.45
C TRP A 121 1.97 11.11 4.20
N VAL A 122 2.14 9.92 3.59
CA VAL A 122 2.99 8.85 4.13
C VAL A 122 4.45 9.18 3.85
N SER A 123 5.23 9.26 4.91
CA SER A 123 6.64 9.59 4.86
C SER A 123 7.46 8.38 4.42
N ALA A 124 8.16 8.54 3.30
CA ALA A 124 9.13 7.57 2.81
C ALA A 124 10.19 7.23 3.87
N GLU A 125 10.64 8.21 4.66
CA GLU A 125 11.60 7.99 5.75
C GLU A 125 11.03 7.06 6.82
N LYS A 126 9.76 7.22 7.19
CA LYS A 126 9.09 6.34 8.17
C LYS A 126 8.92 4.92 7.63
N VAL A 127 8.57 4.80 6.34
CA VAL A 127 8.46 3.50 5.66
C VAL A 127 9.82 2.80 5.63
N VAL A 128 10.88 3.49 5.22
CA VAL A 128 12.25 2.95 5.19
C VAL A 128 12.72 2.56 6.59
N ALA A 129 12.49 3.40 7.61
CA ALA A 129 12.86 3.08 8.98
C ALA A 129 12.15 1.81 9.49
N HIS A 130 10.88 1.60 9.10
CA HIS A 130 10.17 0.36 9.45
C HIS A 130 10.70 -0.84 8.65
N PHE A 131 10.96 -0.67 7.35
CA PHE A 131 11.55 -1.70 6.48
C PHE A 131 12.90 -2.20 7.02
N GLU A 132 13.76 -1.29 7.46
CA GLU A 132 15.07 -1.64 8.01
C GLU A 132 14.98 -2.58 9.22
N GLU A 133 13.95 -2.39 10.06
CA GLU A 133 13.67 -3.29 11.19
C GLU A 133 13.12 -4.63 10.71
N MET A 134 12.23 -4.62 9.70
CA MET A 134 11.68 -5.86 9.12
C MET A 134 12.77 -6.78 8.54
N LYS A 135 13.85 -6.23 7.97
CA LYS A 135 14.93 -7.04 7.39
C LYS A 135 15.58 -8.02 8.35
N LYS A 136 15.58 -7.73 9.66
CA LYS A 136 16.13 -8.63 10.69
C LYS A 136 15.35 -9.95 10.80
N PHE A 137 14.10 -9.94 10.37
CA PHE A 137 13.20 -11.07 10.45
C PHE A 137 13.03 -11.79 9.10
N ALA A 138 13.47 -11.20 7.98
CA ALA A 138 13.46 -11.86 6.68
C ALA A 138 14.37 -13.10 6.70
N PRO A 139 13.98 -14.25 6.10
CA PRO A 139 12.83 -14.47 5.21
C PRO A 139 11.50 -14.84 5.90
N PHE A 140 11.28 -14.42 7.15
CA PHE A 140 10.04 -14.61 7.93
C PHE A 140 9.67 -16.08 8.13
N THR A 141 10.67 -16.95 8.25
CA THR A 141 10.49 -18.36 8.58
C THR A 141 10.51 -18.55 10.10
N ILE A 142 9.96 -19.67 10.59
CA ILE A 142 10.03 -20.03 12.01
C ILE A 142 11.47 -19.95 12.54
N TYR A 143 12.44 -20.47 11.77
CA TYR A 143 13.85 -20.45 12.16
C TYR A 143 14.45 -19.04 12.15
N ALA A 144 14.19 -18.24 11.11
CA ALA A 144 14.72 -16.88 11.04
C ALA A 144 14.14 -16.00 12.17
N THR A 145 12.83 -16.05 12.37
CA THR A 145 12.14 -15.29 13.42
C THR A 145 12.54 -15.78 14.81
N GLY A 146 12.59 -17.10 15.03
CA GLY A 146 12.95 -17.69 16.33
C GLY A 146 14.44 -17.62 16.69
N SER A 147 15.29 -17.18 15.76
CA SER A 147 16.71 -16.89 16.04
C SER A 147 16.98 -15.46 16.51
N ASN A 148 15.99 -14.56 16.45
CA ASN A 148 16.11 -13.20 16.96
C ASN A 148 16.04 -13.18 18.50
N THR A 149 16.70 -12.20 19.14
CA THR A 149 16.62 -12.09 20.61
C THR A 149 15.27 -11.55 21.04
N PHE A 150 14.95 -11.70 22.33
CA PHE A 150 13.76 -11.09 22.90
C PHE A 150 13.78 -9.56 22.77
N GLU A 151 14.95 -8.92 22.92
CA GLU A 151 15.06 -7.47 22.70
C GLU A 151 14.78 -7.08 21.25
N ASP A 152 15.25 -7.86 20.27
CA ASP A 152 14.97 -7.61 18.86
C ASP A 152 13.47 -7.71 18.55
N ILE A 153 12.79 -8.72 19.09
CA ILE A 153 11.34 -8.91 18.93
C ILE A 153 10.59 -7.73 19.55
N GLN A 154 10.93 -7.33 20.78
CA GLN A 154 10.29 -6.20 21.46
C GLN A 154 10.53 -4.88 20.72
N SER A 155 11.75 -4.67 20.21
CA SER A 155 12.09 -3.51 19.40
C SER A 155 11.21 -3.45 18.15
N TYR A 156 11.09 -4.56 17.42
CA TYR A 156 10.27 -4.60 16.21
C TYR A 156 8.77 -4.44 16.51
N GLN A 157 8.25 -5.05 17.58
CA GLN A 157 6.88 -4.82 18.04
C GLN A 157 6.63 -3.35 18.38
N THR A 158 7.58 -2.67 19.03
CA THR A 158 7.50 -1.23 19.32
C THR A 158 7.46 -0.42 18.03
N LYS A 159 8.31 -0.76 17.06
CA LYS A 159 8.34 -0.10 15.73
C LYS A 159 7.06 -0.32 14.93
N ILE A 160 6.42 -1.47 15.07
CA ILE A 160 5.09 -1.74 14.51
C ILE A 160 4.05 -0.81 15.15
N ILE A 161 4.00 -0.73 16.48
CA ILE A 161 3.05 0.15 17.18
C ILE A 161 3.25 1.62 16.77
N ASP A 162 4.49 2.09 16.74
CA ASP A 162 4.80 3.47 16.36
C ASP A 162 4.36 3.77 14.93
N PHE A 163 4.55 2.82 14.02
CA PHE A 163 4.12 2.98 12.64
C PHE A 163 2.60 2.91 12.49
N ILE A 164 1.91 2.02 13.21
CA ILE A 164 0.44 1.99 13.29
C ILE A 164 -0.10 3.34 13.79
N LYS A 165 0.44 3.88 14.88
CA LYS A 165 0.02 5.19 15.41
C LYS A 165 0.19 6.30 14.38
N TYR A 166 1.31 6.28 13.65
CA TYR A 166 1.55 7.22 12.57
C TYR A 166 0.50 7.10 11.44
N LEU A 167 0.17 5.87 11.02
CA LEU A 167 -0.86 5.61 10.03
C LEU A 167 -2.26 6.01 10.52
N ASP A 168 -2.62 5.71 11.76
CA ASP A 168 -3.92 6.05 12.36
C ASP A 168 -4.13 7.59 12.40
N VAL A 169 -3.08 8.37 12.69
CA VAL A 169 -3.13 9.84 12.62
C VAL A 169 -3.32 10.33 11.18
N GLY A 170 -2.67 9.69 10.20
CA GLY A 170 -2.84 10.04 8.78
C GLY A 170 -4.23 9.68 8.27
N LEU A 171 -4.69 8.46 8.54
CA LEU A 171 -6.00 7.96 8.16
C LEU A 171 -7.13 8.81 8.76
N SER A 172 -7.07 9.16 10.04
CA SER A 172 -8.10 10.01 10.67
C SER A 172 -8.19 11.43 10.11
N LYS A 173 -7.09 11.99 9.60
CA LYS A 173 -7.07 13.32 8.97
C LYS A 173 -7.56 13.32 7.51
N HIS A 174 -7.55 12.14 6.88
CA HIS A 174 -7.79 11.98 5.44
C HIS A 174 -8.94 11.02 5.13
N ALA A 175 -9.66 10.55 6.15
CA ALA A 175 -10.95 9.85 6.08
C ALA A 175 -12.09 10.85 5.89
#